data_AF-A0A1E5C8K0-F1
#
_entry.id   AF-A0A1E5C8K0-F1
#
_cell.length_a   1.000
_cell.length_b   1.000
_cell.length_c   1.000
_cell.angle_alpha   90.00
_cell.angle_beta   90.00
_cell.angle_gamma   90.00
#
_symmetry.space_group_name_H-M   'P 1'
#
loop_
_entity.id
_entity.type
_entity.pdbx_description
1 polymer ?
#
loop_
_entity_poly.entity_id
_entity_poly.type
_entity_poly.pdbx_seq_one_letter_code
_entity_poly.pdbx_strand_id
1 'polypeptide(L)'
;MAIKTSELNARLFGKADKRRATTAQEAQKAASEKATVIELSVAGEATVEFELVRVASADVVSRTSVFAENAREQSFLNELALSDILVTLKDRGQQYPAVGRWLEGNKIEVLDGSRRRMSCILANQDFLVYVAKGINSKHAKFLSDVANAHKPLSLFERGKEMQTMLDRGEVLDQKELAKVCQCSEALVSGALKAAALPLPLLQAYPSVGELGRPTIVKLHRLFFSLTDEEQAAFLAKLAESPVWQTVDAAGVSRITREVTLILEQWSDALKPKAAKPEAPSTELVKGRASYRRKGDSLAINLKKMSEEDASAILDFIQSRLA
;
A
#
# COMPACT_ATOMS: atom_id res chain seq x y z
N MET A 1 9.93 -30.20 -6.86
CA MET A 1 11.29 -29.62 -6.85
C MET A 1 11.17 -28.18 -7.31
N ALA A 2 11.39 -27.22 -6.40
CA ALA A 2 11.26 -25.80 -6.69
C ALA A 2 12.48 -25.33 -7.49
N ILE A 3 12.21 -24.79 -8.68
CA ILE A 3 13.21 -24.16 -9.53
C ILE A 3 13.63 -22.87 -8.83
N LYS A 4 14.92 -22.73 -8.52
CA LYS A 4 15.46 -21.52 -7.86
C LYS A 4 15.28 -20.33 -8.79
N THR A 5 15.07 -19.13 -8.27
CA THR A 5 14.89 -17.88 -9.06
C THR A 5 16.05 -17.62 -10.05
N SER A 6 17.23 -18.20 -9.80
CA SER A 6 18.38 -18.21 -10.71
C SER A 6 18.22 -19.10 -11.94
N GLU A 7 17.40 -20.16 -11.87
CA GLU A 7 17.16 -21.12 -12.95
C GLU A 7 16.08 -20.65 -13.94
N LEU A 8 15.17 -19.76 -13.53
CA LEU A 8 14.20 -19.13 -14.45
C LEU A 8 14.92 -18.22 -15.47
N ASN A 9 15.95 -17.50 -15.01
CA ASN A 9 16.82 -16.66 -15.84
C ASN A 9 17.70 -17.46 -16.82
N ALA A 10 18.00 -18.73 -16.50
CA ALA A 10 18.78 -19.62 -17.36
C ALA A 10 17.91 -20.31 -18.43
N ARG A 11 16.62 -20.52 -18.17
CA ARG A 11 15.67 -21.13 -19.12
C ARG A 11 15.15 -20.17 -20.19
N LEU A 12 15.31 -18.87 -20.01
CA LEU A 12 14.91 -17.84 -20.96
C LEU A 12 15.84 -17.72 -22.18
N PHE A 13 16.98 -18.41 -22.19
CA PHE A 13 17.99 -18.21 -23.24
C PHE A 13 18.73 -19.52 -23.59
N GLY A 14 18.13 -20.30 -24.49
CA GLY A 14 18.74 -21.47 -25.13
C GLY A 14 19.35 -21.12 -26.49
N LYS A 15 20.66 -21.38 -26.63
CA LYS A 15 21.59 -21.18 -27.76
C LYS A 15 21.00 -21.15 -29.21
N ALA A 16 21.35 -20.12 -30.00
CA ALA A 16 22.33 -20.18 -31.11
C ALA A 16 22.46 -18.84 -31.86
N ASP A 17 23.71 -18.50 -32.21
CA ASP A 17 24.25 -17.44 -33.10
C ASP A 17 24.61 -16.03 -32.59
N LYS A 18 25.79 -15.60 -33.06
CA LYS A 18 26.76 -14.64 -32.48
C LYS A 18 26.36 -13.14 -32.49
N ARG A 19 25.07 -12.82 -32.41
CA ARG A 19 24.54 -11.46 -32.18
C ARG A 19 23.42 -11.41 -31.13
N ARG A 20 23.17 -12.55 -30.46
CA ARG A 20 22.07 -12.74 -29.51
C ARG A 20 22.58 -12.66 -28.09
N ALA A 21 21.91 -11.86 -27.28
CA ALA A 21 22.00 -12.01 -25.84
C ALA A 21 21.36 -13.35 -25.43
N THR A 22 22.20 -14.36 -25.20
CA THR A 22 21.83 -15.74 -24.89
C THR A 22 21.89 -16.06 -23.39
N THR A 23 21.97 -15.03 -22.55
CA THR A 23 21.88 -15.15 -21.09
C THR A 23 21.15 -13.93 -20.52
N ALA A 24 20.54 -14.07 -19.34
CA ALA A 24 19.93 -12.94 -18.64
C ALA A 24 20.92 -11.77 -18.42
N GLN A 25 22.21 -12.08 -18.23
CA GLN A 25 23.27 -11.07 -18.12
C GLN A 25 23.53 -10.35 -19.45
N GLU A 26 23.55 -11.06 -20.58
CA GLU A 26 23.70 -10.42 -21.89
C GLU A 26 22.45 -9.62 -22.27
N ALA A 27 21.24 -10.07 -21.89
CA ALA A 27 20.01 -9.32 -22.13
C ALA A 27 19.94 -8.06 -21.26
N GLN A 28 20.40 -8.16 -20.02
CA GLN A 28 20.55 -7.02 -19.12
C GLN A 28 21.63 -6.04 -19.61
N LYS A 29 22.73 -6.55 -20.19
CA LYS A 29 23.76 -5.75 -20.83
C LYS A 29 23.25 -5.07 -22.10
N ALA A 30 22.56 -5.78 -22.99
CA ALA A 30 21.95 -5.21 -24.18
C ALA A 30 20.88 -4.16 -23.85
N ALA A 31 20.07 -4.39 -22.81
CA ALA A 31 19.13 -3.41 -22.28
C ALA A 31 19.85 -2.18 -21.69
N SER A 32 21.01 -2.37 -21.05
CA SER A 32 21.85 -1.27 -20.54
C SER A 32 22.52 -0.48 -21.67
N GLU A 33 22.88 -1.15 -22.76
CA GLU A 33 23.44 -0.57 -24.00
C GLU A 33 22.35 -0.04 -24.94
N LYS A 34 21.07 -0.20 -24.58
CA LYS A 34 19.89 0.21 -25.37
C LYS A 34 19.94 -0.33 -26.80
N ALA A 35 20.26 -1.61 -26.94
CA ALA A 35 20.21 -2.31 -28.21
C ALA A 35 18.85 -2.14 -28.89
N THR A 36 18.85 -1.94 -30.21
CA THR A 36 17.63 -1.69 -31.00
C THR A 36 16.64 -2.85 -30.91
N VAL A 37 17.13 -4.07 -30.71
CA VAL A 37 16.32 -5.29 -30.69
C VAL A 37 16.82 -6.23 -29.59
N ILE A 38 15.89 -6.88 -28.88
CA ILE A 38 16.18 -7.98 -27.96
C ILE A 38 15.31 -9.19 -28.28
N GLU A 39 15.80 -10.38 -27.95
CA GLU A 39 15.04 -11.63 -28.05
C GLU A 39 14.74 -12.12 -26.64
N LEU A 40 13.47 -12.45 -26.36
CA LEU A 40 13.05 -13.00 -25.06
C LEU A 40 12.24 -14.28 -25.30
N SER A 41 12.62 -15.38 -24.66
CA SER A 41 11.75 -16.56 -24.62
C SER A 41 10.55 -16.29 -23.72
N VAL A 42 9.33 -16.41 -24.23
CA VAL A 42 8.13 -16.14 -23.44
C VAL A 42 7.49 -17.46 -23.01
N ALA A 43 7.28 -17.61 -21.69
CA ALA A 43 6.70 -18.81 -21.08
C ALA A 43 7.38 -20.15 -21.43
N GLY A 44 8.64 -20.13 -21.88
CA GLY A 44 9.39 -21.34 -22.26
C GLY A 44 8.99 -21.95 -23.60
N GLU A 45 8.16 -21.27 -24.39
CA GLU A 45 7.64 -21.79 -25.67
C GLU A 45 8.40 -21.22 -26.88
N ALA A 46 8.35 -19.89 -27.07
CA ALA A 46 8.90 -19.24 -28.26
C ALA A 46 9.77 -18.03 -27.89
N THR A 47 10.90 -17.88 -28.59
CA THR A 47 11.69 -16.66 -28.57
C THR A 47 11.01 -15.61 -29.43
N VAL A 48 10.62 -14.49 -28.82
CA VAL A 48 9.98 -13.37 -29.50
C VAL A 48 10.96 -12.22 -29.57
N GLU A 49 11.04 -11.60 -30.75
CA GLU A 49 11.83 -10.41 -31.00
C GLU A 49 11.06 -9.16 -30.55
N PHE A 50 11.70 -8.32 -29.75
CA PHE A 50 11.19 -7.05 -29.28
C PHE A 50 12.04 -5.91 -29.82
N GLU A 51 11.38 -4.89 -30.36
CA GLU A 51 12.02 -3.67 -30.85
C GLU A 51 12.01 -2.59 -29.78
N LEU A 52 13.11 -1.85 -29.64
CA LEU A 52 13.18 -0.69 -28.75
C LEU A 52 12.42 0.49 -29.36
N VAL A 53 11.33 0.90 -28.71
CA VAL A 53 10.57 2.09 -29.05
C VAL A 53 10.79 3.17 -28.01
N ARG A 54 11.03 4.39 -28.49
CA ARG A 54 11.01 5.62 -27.70
C ARG A 54 9.65 6.29 -27.86
N VAL A 55 8.97 6.51 -26.74
CA VAL A 55 7.75 7.31 -26.67
C VAL A 55 8.13 8.66 -26.07
N ALA A 56 7.84 9.74 -26.80
CA ALA A 56 8.10 11.09 -26.33
C ALA A 56 7.34 11.37 -25.03
N SER A 57 7.91 12.16 -24.12
CA SER A 57 7.31 12.43 -22.80
C SER A 57 5.83 12.87 -22.88
N ALA A 58 5.50 13.73 -23.85
CA ALA A 58 4.15 14.24 -24.09
C ALA A 58 3.14 13.14 -24.50
N ASP A 59 3.62 12.05 -25.09
CA ASP A 59 2.80 10.98 -25.62
C ASP A 59 2.70 9.77 -24.69
N VAL A 60 3.47 9.71 -23.59
CA VAL A 60 3.52 8.52 -22.72
C VAL A 60 2.13 8.16 -22.21
N VAL A 61 1.33 9.14 -21.79
CA VAL A 61 -0.02 8.91 -21.26
C VAL A 61 -0.98 8.40 -22.34
N SER A 62 -0.92 8.95 -23.56
CA SER A 62 -1.89 8.67 -24.63
C SER A 62 -1.54 7.43 -25.44
N ARG A 63 -0.24 7.15 -25.65
CA ARG A 63 0.26 6.04 -26.45
C ARG A 63 0.53 4.77 -25.64
N THR A 64 0.53 4.84 -24.32
CA THR A 64 0.81 3.67 -23.48
C THR A 64 -0.26 3.43 -22.43
N SER A 65 -0.58 2.16 -22.18
CA SER A 65 -1.39 1.69 -21.06
C SER A 65 -0.62 0.66 -20.24
N VAL A 66 -1.04 0.40 -19.01
CA VAL A 66 -0.52 -0.73 -18.23
C VAL A 66 -1.43 -1.93 -18.47
N PHE A 67 -0.84 -3.12 -18.53
CA PHE A 67 -1.58 -4.37 -18.68
C PHE A 67 -2.69 -4.49 -17.63
N ALA A 68 -3.90 -4.81 -18.07
CA ALA A 68 -5.09 -4.79 -17.22
C ALA A 68 -5.01 -5.77 -16.03
N GLU A 69 -4.33 -6.91 -16.19
CA GLU A 69 -4.12 -7.90 -15.12
C GLU A 69 -2.79 -7.69 -14.38
N ASN A 70 -2.14 -6.54 -14.52
CA ASN A 70 -0.99 -6.19 -13.70
C ASN A 70 -1.45 -6.01 -12.24
N ALA A 71 -0.84 -6.77 -11.33
CA ALA A 71 -1.22 -6.75 -9.92
C ALA A 71 -0.90 -5.44 -9.17
N ARG A 72 -0.14 -4.52 -9.78
CA ARG A 72 0.26 -3.26 -9.14
C ARG A 72 -0.83 -2.21 -9.31
N GLU A 73 -1.27 -1.65 -8.19
CA GLU A 73 -2.26 -0.60 -8.11
C GLU A 73 -1.64 0.73 -8.58
N GLN A 74 -2.04 1.17 -9.78
CA GLN A 74 -1.41 2.34 -10.43
C GLN A 74 -1.65 3.64 -9.66
N SER A 75 -2.75 3.72 -8.92
CA SER A 75 -3.10 4.89 -8.12
C SER A 75 -2.21 5.10 -6.88
N PHE A 76 -1.37 4.12 -6.52
CA PHE A 76 -0.38 4.26 -5.45
C PHE A 76 0.96 4.83 -5.93
N LEU A 77 1.16 4.99 -7.24
CA LEU A 77 2.43 5.41 -7.82
C LEU A 77 2.53 6.94 -7.85
N ASN A 78 2.99 7.51 -6.73
CA ASN A 78 3.28 8.94 -6.58
C ASN A 78 4.80 9.20 -6.43
N GLU A 79 5.21 10.46 -6.27
CA GLU A 79 6.63 10.84 -6.17
C GLU A 79 7.38 10.18 -5.00
N LEU A 80 6.72 10.02 -3.84
CA LEU A 80 7.34 9.39 -2.66
C LEU A 80 7.40 7.87 -2.81
N ALA A 81 6.35 7.23 -3.34
CA ALA A 81 6.33 5.79 -3.58
C ALA A 81 7.34 5.33 -4.66
N LEU A 82 7.74 6.25 -5.54
CA LEU A 82 8.69 6.05 -6.63
C LEU A 82 10.07 6.67 -6.36
N SER A 83 10.34 7.19 -5.16
CA SER A 83 11.57 7.93 -4.87
C SER A 83 12.85 7.14 -5.13
N ASP A 84 12.79 5.81 -5.04
CA ASP A 84 13.90 4.89 -5.31
C ASP A 84 14.38 4.91 -6.76
N ILE A 85 13.50 5.26 -7.72
CA ILE A 85 13.84 5.33 -9.15
C ILE A 85 13.62 6.71 -9.75
N LEU A 86 12.74 7.53 -9.18
CA LEU A 86 12.35 8.83 -9.74
C LEU A 86 13.52 9.82 -9.71
N VAL A 87 14.32 9.82 -8.64
CA VAL A 87 15.46 10.75 -8.50
C VAL A 87 16.49 10.51 -9.60
N THR A 88 16.89 9.25 -9.80
CA THR A 88 17.88 8.90 -10.83
C THR A 88 17.32 9.04 -12.24
N LEU A 89 16.03 8.78 -12.43
CA LEU A 89 15.35 8.95 -13.70
C LEU A 89 15.21 10.43 -14.10
N LYS A 90 14.94 11.34 -13.15
CA LYS A 90 14.93 12.79 -13.39
C LYS A 90 16.32 13.29 -13.85
N ASP A 91 17.39 12.78 -13.25
CA ASP A 91 18.78 13.20 -13.54
C ASP A 91 19.34 12.58 -14.84
N ARG A 92 19.15 11.27 -15.03
CA ARG A 92 19.84 10.50 -16.08
C ARG A 92 18.92 9.89 -17.13
N GLY A 93 17.62 10.17 -17.05
CA GLY A 93 16.60 9.51 -17.84
C GLY A 93 16.44 8.03 -17.48
N GLN A 94 15.62 7.33 -18.26
CA GLN A 94 15.41 5.90 -18.08
C GLN A 94 16.67 5.10 -18.44
N GLN A 95 17.18 4.34 -17.46
CA GLN A 95 18.36 3.49 -17.64
C GLN A 95 18.02 2.20 -18.38
N TYR A 96 16.96 1.51 -17.96
CA TYR A 96 16.55 0.23 -18.53
C TYR A 96 15.17 0.34 -19.20
N PRO A 97 15.04 0.00 -20.50
CA PRO A 97 13.75 -0.01 -21.19
C PRO A 97 12.75 -0.97 -20.54
N ALA A 98 11.48 -0.58 -20.55
CA ALA A 98 10.33 -1.40 -20.15
C ALA A 98 10.08 -2.54 -21.15
N VAL A 99 9.13 -3.43 -20.87
CA VAL A 99 8.68 -4.45 -21.83
C VAL A 99 7.18 -4.30 -22.03
N GLY A 100 6.75 -4.30 -23.29
CA GLY A 100 5.36 -4.14 -23.68
C GLY A 100 4.98 -4.98 -24.89
N ARG A 101 3.70 -4.92 -25.25
CA ARG A 101 3.19 -5.45 -26.50
C ARG A 101 2.47 -4.36 -27.29
N TRP A 102 2.47 -4.52 -28.60
CA TRP A 102 1.61 -3.71 -29.46
C TRP A 102 0.14 -4.09 -29.29
N LEU A 103 -0.72 -3.08 -29.12
CA LEU A 103 -2.15 -3.17 -29.28
C LEU A 103 -2.57 -2.63 -30.65
N GLU A 104 -3.85 -2.78 -30.98
CA GLU A 104 -4.44 -2.10 -32.14
C GLU A 104 -4.28 -0.57 -32.03
N GLY A 105 -4.17 0.10 -33.18
CA GLY A 105 -4.05 1.56 -33.24
C GLY A 105 -2.70 2.12 -32.76
N ASN A 106 -1.61 1.35 -32.84
CA ASN A 106 -0.24 1.78 -32.50
C ASN A 106 -0.07 2.22 -31.02
N LYS A 107 -0.90 1.67 -30.13
CA LYS A 107 -0.77 1.80 -28.68
C LYS A 107 0.10 0.69 -28.11
N ILE A 108 0.79 0.99 -27.02
CA ILE A 108 1.68 0.05 -26.34
C ILE A 108 1.07 -0.32 -24.99
N GLU A 109 0.83 -1.60 -24.76
CA GLU A 109 0.49 -2.09 -23.43
C GLU A 109 1.75 -2.53 -22.70
N VAL A 110 2.03 -1.89 -21.57
CA VAL A 110 3.21 -2.14 -20.73
C VAL A 110 2.96 -3.35 -19.84
N LEU A 111 3.76 -4.39 -20.04
CA LEU A 111 3.71 -5.67 -19.32
C LEU A 111 4.66 -5.65 -18.12
N ASP A 112 5.87 -5.12 -18.31
CA ASP A 112 6.85 -4.81 -17.27
C ASP A 112 7.22 -3.34 -17.36
N GLY A 113 7.26 -2.66 -16.21
CA GLY A 113 7.75 -1.30 -16.12
C GLY A 113 6.67 -0.28 -15.77
N SER A 114 5.56 -0.68 -15.14
CA SER A 114 4.52 0.25 -14.68
C SER A 114 5.07 1.37 -13.78
N ARG A 115 5.97 1.03 -12.84
CA ARG A 115 6.71 2.01 -12.02
C ARG A 115 7.57 2.97 -12.87
N ARG A 116 8.26 2.45 -13.89
CA ARG A 116 9.11 3.24 -14.81
C ARG A 116 8.28 4.16 -15.68
N ARG A 117 7.16 3.66 -16.24
CA ARG A 117 6.18 4.43 -16.99
C ARG A 117 5.68 5.61 -16.17
N MET A 118 5.19 5.36 -14.95
CA MET A 118 4.72 6.44 -14.08
C MET A 118 5.84 7.43 -13.72
N SER A 119 7.06 6.93 -13.47
CA SER A 119 8.20 7.81 -13.20
C SER A 119 8.55 8.71 -14.39
N CYS A 120 8.46 8.21 -15.63
CA CYS A 120 8.66 9.03 -16.84
C CYS A 120 7.57 10.09 -16.98
N ILE A 121 6.32 9.76 -16.65
CA ILE A 121 5.21 10.74 -16.63
C ILE A 121 5.48 11.84 -15.60
N LEU A 122 5.83 11.48 -14.36
CA LEU A 122 6.11 12.44 -13.29
C LEU A 122 7.38 13.29 -13.56
N ALA A 123 8.37 12.72 -14.25
CA ALA A 123 9.61 13.41 -14.60
C ALA A 123 9.54 14.19 -15.92
N ASN A 124 8.44 14.08 -16.67
CA ASN A 124 8.31 14.57 -18.05
C ASN A 124 9.48 14.11 -18.94
N GLN A 125 9.82 12.82 -18.87
CA GLN A 125 10.91 12.18 -19.61
C GLN A 125 10.38 11.22 -20.66
N ASP A 126 11.15 11.01 -21.73
CA ASP A 126 10.87 9.98 -22.72
C ASP A 126 10.80 8.60 -22.08
N PHE A 127 9.89 7.77 -22.57
CA PHE A 127 9.72 6.38 -22.13
C PHE A 127 10.27 5.41 -23.18
N LEU A 128 11.25 4.62 -22.78
CA LEU A 128 11.86 3.55 -23.55
C LEU A 128 11.19 2.22 -23.23
N VAL A 129 10.75 1.50 -24.25
CA VAL A 129 10.04 0.23 -24.11
C VAL A 129 10.37 -0.72 -25.25
N TYR A 130 10.73 -1.95 -24.92
CA TYR A 130 10.84 -3.06 -25.84
C TYR A 130 9.45 -3.60 -26.15
N VAL A 131 9.06 -3.63 -27.43
CA VAL A 131 7.71 -4.02 -27.86
C VAL A 131 7.73 -5.10 -28.92
N ALA A 132 6.84 -6.08 -28.75
CA ALA A 132 6.62 -7.15 -29.70
C ALA A 132 5.15 -7.24 -30.14
N LYS A 133 4.93 -7.80 -31.33
CA LYS A 133 3.59 -8.20 -31.81
C LYS A 133 3.32 -9.65 -31.43
N GLY A 134 2.05 -10.06 -31.42
CA GLY A 134 1.67 -11.46 -31.23
C GLY A 134 1.77 -11.99 -29.79
N ILE A 135 1.97 -11.13 -28.80
CA ILE A 135 1.96 -11.52 -27.38
C ILE A 135 0.52 -11.72 -26.91
N ASN A 136 0.11 -12.97 -26.74
CA ASN A 136 -1.20 -13.32 -26.19
C ASN A 136 -1.33 -12.96 -24.69
N SER A 137 -2.54 -13.00 -24.13
CA SER A 137 -2.78 -12.61 -22.73
C SER A 137 -2.09 -13.50 -21.70
N LYS A 138 -1.92 -14.80 -21.97
CA LYS A 138 -1.19 -15.71 -21.06
C LYS A 138 0.29 -15.34 -20.97
N HIS A 139 0.90 -15.05 -22.11
CA HIS A 139 2.28 -14.56 -22.22
C HIS A 139 2.45 -13.18 -21.56
N ALA A 140 1.48 -12.28 -21.77
CA ALA A 140 1.45 -10.97 -21.11
C ALA A 140 1.40 -11.09 -19.58
N LYS A 141 0.52 -11.96 -19.07
CA LYS A 141 0.42 -12.25 -17.63
C LYS A 141 1.70 -12.81 -17.07
N PHE A 142 2.31 -13.80 -17.74
CA PHE A 142 3.59 -14.37 -17.33
C PHE A 142 4.69 -13.30 -17.22
N LEU A 143 4.86 -12.45 -18.25
CA LEU A 143 5.87 -11.38 -18.23
C LEU A 143 5.61 -10.37 -17.10
N SER A 144 4.34 -10.00 -16.89
CA SER A 144 3.93 -9.12 -15.80
C SER A 144 4.23 -9.71 -14.41
N ASP A 145 3.99 -11.00 -14.21
CA ASP A 145 4.20 -11.68 -12.93
C ASP A 145 5.69 -11.81 -12.61
N VAL A 146 6.50 -12.17 -13.60
CA VAL A 146 7.97 -12.22 -13.46
C VAL A 146 8.53 -10.85 -13.07
N ALA A 147 8.02 -9.77 -13.67
CA ALA A 147 8.43 -8.41 -13.32
C ALA A 147 8.05 -8.02 -11.89
N ASN A 148 6.86 -8.41 -11.43
CA ASN A 148 6.40 -8.14 -10.07
C ASN A 148 7.22 -8.87 -8.99
N ALA A 149 7.89 -9.98 -9.33
CA ALA A 149 8.79 -10.68 -8.42
C ALA A 149 10.07 -9.87 -8.10
N HIS A 150 10.51 -8.96 -8.99
CA HIS A 150 11.74 -8.18 -8.79
C HIS A 150 11.57 -7.03 -7.79
N LYS A 151 10.43 -6.32 -7.83
CA LYS A 151 10.04 -5.34 -6.80
C LYS A 151 8.73 -5.80 -6.17
N PRO A 152 8.75 -6.23 -4.89
CA PRO A 152 7.58 -6.80 -4.25
C PRO A 152 6.36 -5.87 -4.27
N LEU A 153 5.19 -6.48 -4.40
CA LEU A 153 3.89 -5.86 -4.22
C LEU A 153 3.67 -5.48 -2.73
N SER A 154 2.87 -4.44 -2.51
CA SER A 154 2.37 -4.05 -1.19
C SER A 154 1.48 -5.13 -0.59
N LEU A 155 1.23 -5.07 0.73
CA LEU A 155 0.30 -6.00 1.38
C LEU A 155 -1.11 -5.95 0.78
N PHE A 156 -1.56 -4.78 0.31
CA PHE A 156 -2.84 -4.60 -0.36
C PHE A 156 -2.92 -5.38 -1.67
N GLU A 157 -1.94 -5.18 -2.54
CA GLU A 157 -1.87 -5.82 -3.85
C GLU A 157 -1.75 -7.34 -3.72
N ARG A 158 -0.88 -7.82 -2.81
CA ARG A 158 -0.79 -9.26 -2.48
C ARG A 158 -2.10 -9.79 -1.90
N GLY A 159 -2.77 -8.98 -1.08
CA GLY A 159 -4.06 -9.32 -0.50
C GLY A 159 -5.15 -9.47 -1.56
N LYS A 160 -5.18 -8.61 -2.58
CA LYS A 160 -6.11 -8.73 -3.71
C LYS A 160 -5.88 -10.01 -4.51
N GLU A 161 -4.62 -10.37 -4.77
CA GLU A 161 -4.29 -11.65 -5.42
C GLU A 161 -4.77 -12.83 -4.57
N MET A 162 -4.48 -12.83 -3.27
CA MET A 162 -4.92 -13.89 -2.35
C MET A 162 -6.44 -13.97 -2.25
N GLN A 163 -7.15 -12.83 -2.22
CA GLN A 163 -8.61 -12.80 -2.20
C GLN A 163 -9.18 -13.36 -3.51
N THR A 164 -8.58 -13.03 -4.65
CA THR A 164 -8.99 -13.57 -5.95
C THR A 164 -8.84 -15.09 -6.02
N MET A 165 -7.77 -15.65 -5.43
CA MET A 165 -7.57 -17.10 -5.36
C MET A 165 -8.66 -17.78 -4.51
N LEU A 166 -9.06 -17.17 -3.39
CA LEU A 166 -10.17 -17.65 -2.56
C LEU A 166 -11.50 -17.58 -3.32
N ASP A 167 -11.79 -16.45 -3.96
CA ASP A 167 -13.05 -16.22 -4.67
C ASP A 167 -13.22 -17.17 -5.87
N ARG A 168 -12.11 -17.57 -6.50
CA ARG A 168 -12.09 -18.57 -7.58
C ARG A 168 -12.13 -20.02 -7.09
N GLY A 169 -12.02 -20.25 -5.79
CA GLY A 169 -11.92 -21.59 -5.21
C GLY A 169 -10.63 -22.33 -5.58
N GLU A 170 -9.57 -21.62 -5.98
CA GLU A 170 -8.24 -22.20 -6.23
C GLU A 170 -7.60 -22.72 -4.91
N VAL A 171 -8.05 -22.18 -3.79
CA VAL A 171 -7.64 -22.50 -2.41
C VAL A 171 -8.86 -22.42 -1.50
N LEU A 172 -8.92 -23.31 -0.50
CA LEU A 172 -10.08 -23.47 0.38
C LEU A 172 -10.10 -22.46 1.53
N ASP A 173 -8.94 -22.15 2.10
CA ASP A 173 -8.81 -21.31 3.29
C ASP A 173 -7.47 -20.55 3.38
N GLN A 174 -7.33 -19.71 4.41
CA GLN A 174 -6.11 -18.94 4.65
C GLN A 174 -4.88 -19.81 4.95
N LYS A 175 -5.08 -21.02 5.47
CA LYS A 175 -3.99 -21.95 5.80
C LYS A 175 -3.44 -22.60 4.55
N GLU A 176 -4.30 -22.92 3.59
CA GLU A 176 -3.91 -23.36 2.27
C GLU A 176 -3.23 -22.23 1.47
N LEU A 177 -3.77 -21.01 1.52
CA LEU A 177 -3.09 -19.82 0.96
C LEU A 177 -1.66 -19.68 1.47
N ALA A 178 -1.42 -19.84 2.78
CA ALA A 178 -0.08 -19.75 3.35
C ALA A 178 0.89 -20.79 2.76
N LYS A 179 0.40 -22.01 2.51
CA LYS A 179 1.18 -23.09 1.87
C LYS A 179 1.45 -22.79 0.40
N VAL A 180 0.42 -22.43 -0.37
CA VAL A 180 0.50 -22.18 -1.82
C VAL A 180 1.37 -20.96 -2.11
N CYS A 181 1.16 -19.86 -1.38
CA CYS A 181 1.94 -18.63 -1.50
C CYS A 181 3.30 -18.70 -0.78
N GLN A 182 3.63 -19.82 -0.13
CA GLN A 182 4.88 -20.04 0.61
C GLN A 182 5.22 -18.90 1.58
N CYS A 183 4.23 -18.50 2.39
CA CYS A 183 4.36 -17.42 3.35
C CYS A 183 3.70 -17.79 4.69
N SER A 184 3.89 -16.96 5.72
CA SER A 184 3.26 -17.22 7.01
C SER A 184 1.76 -16.92 6.97
N GLU A 185 0.95 -17.68 7.72
CA GLU A 185 -0.48 -17.37 7.92
C GLU A 185 -0.69 -15.95 8.45
N ALA A 186 0.26 -15.46 9.25
CA ALA A 186 0.26 -14.12 9.78
C ALA A 186 0.44 -13.05 8.68
N LEU A 187 1.19 -13.36 7.61
CA LEU A 187 1.31 -12.53 6.41
C LEU A 187 0.01 -12.58 5.60
N VAL A 188 -0.55 -13.78 5.37
CA VAL A 188 -1.84 -13.96 4.68
C VAL A 188 -2.94 -13.14 5.34
N SER A 189 -3.10 -13.27 6.67
CA SER A 189 -4.09 -12.50 7.43
C SER A 189 -3.85 -10.99 7.31
N GLY A 190 -2.59 -10.55 7.32
CA GLY A 190 -2.25 -9.13 7.12
C GLY A 190 -2.57 -8.62 5.72
N ALA A 191 -2.30 -9.42 4.70
CA ALA A 191 -2.57 -9.08 3.30
C ALA A 191 -4.07 -9.02 3.01
N LEU A 192 -4.85 -10.01 3.46
CA LEU A 192 -6.31 -10.01 3.29
C LEU A 192 -6.96 -8.82 4.03
N LYS A 193 -6.47 -8.48 5.23
CA LYS A 193 -6.90 -7.26 5.92
C LYS A 193 -6.54 -6.00 5.14
N ALA A 194 -5.38 -5.94 4.49
CA ALA A 194 -5.04 -4.82 3.64
C ALA A 194 -6.03 -4.71 2.47
N ALA A 195 -6.32 -5.82 1.77
CA ALA A 195 -7.23 -5.84 0.63
C ALA A 195 -8.67 -5.45 0.96
N ALA A 196 -9.12 -5.70 2.20
CA ALA A 196 -10.43 -5.27 2.68
C ALA A 196 -10.53 -3.75 2.94
N LEU A 197 -9.40 -3.03 3.05
CA LEU A 197 -9.42 -1.58 3.30
C LEU A 197 -9.80 -0.80 2.03
N PRO A 198 -10.61 0.26 2.15
CA PRO A 198 -10.90 1.15 1.02
C PRO A 198 -9.64 1.82 0.48
N LEU A 199 -9.59 1.97 -0.85
CA LEU A 199 -8.46 2.59 -1.54
C LEU A 199 -8.14 4.01 -1.03
N PRO A 200 -9.12 4.92 -0.79
CA PRO A 200 -8.82 6.26 -0.27
C PRO A 200 -8.10 6.25 1.08
N LEU A 201 -8.38 5.26 1.94
CA LEU A 201 -7.72 5.12 3.24
C LEU A 201 -6.25 4.73 3.08
N LEU A 202 -5.92 3.88 2.13
CA LEU A 202 -4.53 3.54 1.84
C LEU A 202 -3.81 4.70 1.13
N GLN A 203 -4.50 5.41 0.23
CA GLN A 203 -3.99 6.60 -0.46
C GLN A 203 -3.72 7.78 0.46
N ALA A 204 -4.28 7.79 1.68
CA ALA A 204 -3.94 8.75 2.72
C ALA A 204 -2.43 8.74 3.06
N TYR A 205 -1.73 7.63 2.78
CA TYR A 205 -0.32 7.43 3.05
C TYR A 205 0.57 7.75 1.85
N PRO A 206 1.82 8.21 2.09
CA PRO A 206 2.74 8.57 1.01
C PRO A 206 3.22 7.36 0.19
N SER A 207 3.33 6.18 0.81
CA SER A 207 3.79 4.95 0.16
C SER A 207 3.10 3.73 0.78
N VAL A 208 2.15 3.15 0.04
CA VAL A 208 1.41 1.95 0.49
C VAL A 208 2.33 0.74 0.62
N GLY A 209 3.40 0.68 -0.18
CA GLY A 209 4.41 -0.38 -0.11
C GLY A 209 5.18 -0.42 1.21
N GLU A 210 5.22 0.69 1.95
CA GLU A 210 5.88 0.77 3.27
C GLU A 210 4.94 0.48 4.44
N LEU A 211 3.63 0.29 4.18
CA LEU A 211 2.67 -0.05 5.23
C LEU A 211 2.86 -1.50 5.68
N GLY A 212 3.60 -1.65 6.77
CA GLY A 212 3.80 -2.94 7.43
C GLY A 212 2.52 -3.50 8.05
N ARG A 213 2.55 -4.79 8.37
CA ARG A 213 1.45 -5.53 9.01
C ARG A 213 0.88 -4.83 10.26
N PRO A 214 1.69 -4.27 11.19
CA PRO A 214 1.15 -3.58 12.36
C PRO A 214 0.24 -2.39 12.00
N THR A 215 0.64 -1.59 11.01
CA THR A 215 -0.14 -0.44 10.53
C THR A 215 -1.42 -0.90 9.85
N ILE A 216 -1.35 -1.91 8.97
CA ILE A 216 -2.54 -2.47 8.32
C ILE A 216 -3.54 -3.03 9.33
N VAL A 217 -3.09 -3.80 10.33
CA VAL A 217 -3.97 -4.37 11.36
C VAL A 217 -4.64 -3.27 12.17
N LYS A 218 -3.91 -2.20 12.48
CA LYS A 218 -4.44 -1.02 13.17
C LYS A 218 -5.51 -0.31 12.33
N LEU A 219 -5.21 -0.03 11.05
CA LEU A 219 -6.15 0.61 10.12
C LEU A 219 -7.42 -0.21 9.93
N HIS A 220 -7.29 -1.53 9.76
CA HIS A 220 -8.43 -2.43 9.65
C HIS A 220 -9.30 -2.38 10.90
N ARG A 221 -8.70 -2.42 12.10
CA ARG A 221 -9.47 -2.29 13.35
C ARG A 221 -10.16 -0.93 13.44
N LEU A 222 -9.46 0.14 13.11
CA LEU A 222 -9.99 1.50 13.16
C LEU A 222 -11.21 1.63 12.24
N PHE A 223 -11.06 1.29 10.96
CA PHE A 223 -12.10 1.46 9.95
C PHE A 223 -13.33 0.57 10.22
N PHE A 224 -13.12 -0.72 10.46
CA PHE A 224 -14.24 -1.66 10.71
C PHE A 224 -14.81 -1.59 12.15
N SER A 225 -14.29 -0.69 13.00
CA SER A 225 -14.94 -0.37 14.29
C SER A 225 -15.99 0.73 14.18
N LEU A 226 -16.06 1.40 13.04
CA LEU A 226 -17.01 2.47 12.73
C LEU A 226 -18.30 1.89 12.14
N THR A 227 -19.42 2.56 12.39
CA THR A 227 -20.70 2.27 11.71
C THR A 227 -20.62 2.62 10.22
N ASP A 228 -21.56 2.14 9.40
CA ASP A 228 -21.55 2.44 7.96
C ASP A 228 -21.65 3.95 7.66
N GLU A 229 -22.42 4.68 8.47
CA GLU A 229 -22.55 6.15 8.39
C GLU A 229 -21.23 6.85 8.74
N GLU A 230 -20.55 6.40 9.80
CA GLU A 230 -19.25 6.91 10.22
C GLU A 230 -18.16 6.57 9.18
N GLN A 231 -18.18 5.37 8.60
CA GLN A 231 -17.27 4.97 7.52
C GLN A 231 -17.44 5.87 6.30
N ALA A 232 -18.69 6.15 5.89
CA ALA A 232 -18.98 7.05 4.78
C ALA A 232 -18.47 8.48 5.06
N ALA A 233 -18.71 9.01 6.26
CA ALA A 233 -18.20 10.32 6.68
C ALA A 233 -16.66 10.35 6.71
N PHE A 234 -16.03 9.27 7.18
CA PHE A 234 -14.57 9.13 7.22
C PHE A 234 -13.96 9.11 5.81
N LEU A 235 -14.55 8.36 4.88
CA LEU A 235 -14.11 8.30 3.48
C LEU A 235 -14.36 9.62 2.73
N ALA A 236 -15.47 10.31 3.00
CA ALA A 236 -15.74 11.62 2.43
C ALA A 236 -14.63 12.63 2.80
N LYS A 237 -14.14 12.59 4.04
CA LYS A 237 -13.04 13.44 4.49
C LYS A 237 -11.70 13.11 3.79
N LEU A 238 -11.51 11.87 3.35
CA LEU A 238 -10.32 11.43 2.62
C LEU A 238 -10.36 11.80 1.13
N ALA A 239 -11.51 12.20 0.59
CA ALA A 239 -11.70 12.42 -0.83
C ALA A 239 -11.10 13.74 -1.35
N GLU A 240 -10.82 14.72 -0.47
CA GLU A 240 -10.31 16.03 -0.89
C GLU A 240 -8.86 15.96 -1.38
N SER A 241 -7.97 15.40 -0.56
CA SER A 241 -6.56 15.23 -0.88
C SER A 241 -5.93 14.14 -0.02
N PRO A 242 -4.84 13.49 -0.50
CA PRO A 242 -4.10 12.55 0.31
C PRO A 242 -3.55 13.21 1.60
N VAL A 243 -3.90 12.66 2.75
CA VAL A 243 -3.54 13.22 4.08
C VAL A 243 -2.04 13.50 4.22
N TRP A 244 -1.19 12.64 3.65
CA TRP A 244 0.27 12.81 3.66
C TRP A 244 0.76 14.13 3.06
N GLN A 245 0.00 14.79 2.18
CA GLN A 245 0.36 16.09 1.60
C GLN A 245 0.17 17.25 2.58
N THR A 246 -0.60 17.04 3.65
CA THR A 246 -0.85 18.05 4.70
C THR A 246 0.17 17.97 5.85
N VAL A 247 1.05 16.97 5.82
CA VAL A 247 1.99 16.67 6.88
C VAL A 247 3.34 17.36 6.61
N ASP A 248 3.74 18.26 7.50
CA ASP A 248 5.05 18.92 7.46
C ASP A 248 6.12 18.04 8.15
N ALA A 249 6.44 16.90 7.53
CA ALA A 249 7.48 16.00 8.01
C ALA A 249 8.34 15.48 6.85
N ALA A 250 9.65 15.42 7.08
CA ALA A 250 10.58 14.82 6.13
C ALA A 250 10.71 13.30 6.35
N GLY A 251 10.57 12.55 5.26
CA GLY A 251 10.82 11.11 5.22
C GLY A 251 9.56 10.26 5.38
N VAL A 252 9.44 9.24 4.53
CA VAL A 252 8.24 8.40 4.38
C VAL A 252 7.78 7.77 5.70
N SER A 253 8.72 7.30 6.54
CA SER A 253 8.38 6.70 7.83
C SER A 253 7.80 7.69 8.85
N ARG A 254 8.29 8.94 8.88
CA ARG A 254 7.76 9.97 9.79
C ARG A 254 6.38 10.42 9.34
N ILE A 255 6.22 10.69 8.04
CA ILE A 255 4.93 11.02 7.42
C ILE A 255 3.91 9.91 7.70
N THR A 256 4.29 8.64 7.50
CA THR A 256 3.41 7.48 7.77
C THR A 256 2.94 7.44 9.22
N ARG A 257 3.82 7.75 10.18
CA ARG A 257 3.45 7.82 11.60
C ARG A 257 2.42 8.92 11.85
N GLU A 258 2.65 10.11 11.32
CA GLU A 258 1.79 11.28 11.53
C GLU A 258 0.44 11.13 10.85
N VAL A 259 0.39 10.62 9.61
CA VAL A 259 -0.86 10.24 8.95
C VAL A 259 -1.65 9.26 9.81
N THR A 260 -1.00 8.25 10.40
CA THR A 260 -1.69 7.29 11.28
C THR A 260 -2.33 7.98 12.48
N LEU A 261 -1.64 8.94 13.12
CA LEU A 261 -2.18 9.69 14.25
C LEU A 261 -3.37 10.58 13.84
N ILE A 262 -3.29 11.22 12.68
CA ILE A 262 -4.38 12.04 12.14
C ILE A 262 -5.63 11.18 11.90
N LEU A 263 -5.46 10.02 11.27
CA LEU A 263 -6.56 9.09 11.00
C LEU A 263 -7.19 8.55 12.29
N GLU A 264 -6.39 8.27 13.32
CA GLU A 264 -6.88 7.90 14.66
C GLU A 264 -7.73 9.02 15.27
N GLN A 265 -7.24 10.26 15.26
CA GLN A 265 -7.98 11.41 15.78
C GLN A 265 -9.31 11.63 15.03
N TRP A 266 -9.31 11.45 13.71
CA TRP A 266 -10.53 11.57 12.90
C TRP A 266 -11.54 10.48 13.24
N SER A 267 -11.08 9.24 13.40
CA SER A 267 -11.95 8.13 13.81
C SER A 267 -12.54 8.33 15.21
N ASP A 268 -11.72 8.79 16.17
CA ASP A 268 -12.17 9.05 17.54
C ASP A 268 -13.14 10.22 17.63
N ALA A 269 -13.02 11.22 16.75
CA ALA A 269 -13.95 12.33 16.67
C ALA A 269 -15.32 11.94 16.07
N LEU A 270 -15.37 10.88 15.25
CA LEU A 270 -16.61 10.35 14.67
C LEU A 270 -17.37 9.48 15.66
N LYS A 271 -16.65 8.74 16.52
CA LYS A 271 -17.28 7.94 17.55
C LYS A 271 -18.06 8.84 18.51
N PRO A 272 -19.32 8.53 18.83
CA PRO A 272 -20.04 9.28 19.85
C PRO A 272 -19.22 9.25 21.14
N LYS A 273 -19.06 10.41 21.80
CA LYS A 273 -18.47 10.46 23.14
C LYS A 273 -19.25 9.48 24.00
N ALA A 274 -18.70 8.30 24.24
CA ALA A 274 -19.25 7.38 25.21
C ALA A 274 -19.36 8.17 26.50
N ALA A 275 -20.58 8.46 26.94
CA ALA A 275 -20.82 8.96 28.27
C ALA A 275 -20.17 7.93 29.18
N LYS A 276 -19.02 8.26 29.77
CA LYS A 276 -18.37 7.38 30.75
C LYS A 276 -19.49 6.99 31.73
N PRO A 277 -19.72 5.69 32.00
CA PRO A 277 -20.66 5.32 33.05
C PRO A 277 -20.12 5.96 34.33
N GLU A 278 -20.70 7.10 34.72
CA GLU A 278 -20.40 7.71 36.00
C GLU A 278 -20.86 6.70 37.05
N ALA A 279 -19.96 6.35 37.98
CA ALA A 279 -20.35 5.54 39.13
C ALA A 279 -21.59 6.17 39.77
N PRO A 280 -22.58 5.36 40.22
CA PRO A 280 -23.81 5.88 40.78
C PRO A 280 -23.49 6.89 41.89
N SER A 281 -24.01 8.11 41.71
CA SER A 281 -23.83 9.19 42.67
C SER A 281 -24.83 9.00 43.79
N THR A 282 -24.35 8.83 45.01
CA THR A 282 -25.20 8.74 46.20
C THR A 282 -25.37 10.13 46.79
N GLU A 283 -26.62 10.53 47.04
CA GLU A 283 -26.94 11.80 47.69
C GLU A 283 -26.81 11.67 49.21
N LEU A 284 -25.97 12.50 49.83
CA LEU A 284 -25.79 12.55 51.29
C LEU A 284 -26.73 13.57 51.92
N VAL A 285 -26.82 14.74 51.30
CA VAL A 285 -27.71 15.83 51.73
C VAL A 285 -28.37 16.38 50.49
N LYS A 286 -29.70 16.33 50.45
CA LYS A 286 -30.49 16.72 49.28
C LYS A 286 -30.06 18.09 48.74
N GLY A 287 -29.57 18.10 47.50
CA GLY A 287 -29.11 19.32 46.80
C GLY A 287 -27.87 20.02 47.38
N ARG A 288 -27.17 19.45 48.36
CA ARG A 288 -25.99 20.06 49.02
C ARG A 288 -24.75 19.18 49.03
N ALA A 289 -24.90 17.86 49.14
CA ALA A 289 -23.77 16.94 49.21
C ALA A 289 -24.08 15.63 48.49
N SER A 290 -23.15 15.17 47.66
CA SER A 290 -23.20 13.87 46.99
C SER A 290 -21.81 13.27 46.86
N TYR A 291 -21.69 11.96 46.79
CA TYR A 291 -20.41 11.29 46.54
C TYR A 291 -20.51 10.17 45.51
N ARG A 292 -19.38 9.85 44.90
CA ARG A 292 -19.16 8.69 44.04
C ARG A 292 -17.99 7.90 44.59
N ARG A 293 -18.18 6.59 44.80
CA ARG A 293 -17.11 5.69 45.26
C ARG A 293 -16.85 4.62 44.22
N LYS A 294 -15.58 4.42 43.86
CA LYS A 294 -15.12 3.35 42.97
C LYS A 294 -13.86 2.71 43.57
N GLY A 295 -14.04 1.57 44.24
CA GLY A 295 -12.96 0.93 45.01
C GLY A 295 -12.44 1.86 46.11
N ASP A 296 -11.14 2.13 46.08
CA ASP A 296 -10.46 3.02 47.03
C ASP A 296 -10.54 4.51 46.64
N SER A 297 -11.12 4.83 45.47
CA SER A 297 -11.33 6.21 45.05
C SER A 297 -12.70 6.72 45.53
N LEU A 298 -12.69 7.87 46.21
CA LEU A 298 -13.87 8.60 46.66
C LEU A 298 -13.85 10.02 46.11
N ALA A 299 -14.89 10.39 45.37
CA ALA A 299 -15.12 11.75 44.90
C ALA A 299 -16.34 12.34 45.61
N ILE A 300 -16.20 13.46 46.31
CA ILE A 300 -17.28 14.14 47.04
C ILE A 300 -17.53 15.50 46.37
N ASN A 301 -18.80 15.83 46.15
CA ASN A 301 -19.25 17.13 45.65
C ASN A 301 -20.07 17.80 46.76
N LEU A 302 -19.62 18.97 47.19
CA LEU A 302 -20.26 19.79 48.23
C LEU A 302 -20.62 21.16 47.64
N LYS A 303 -21.83 21.65 47.94
CA LYS A 303 -22.35 22.94 47.45
C LYS A 303 -22.92 23.76 48.60
N LYS A 304 -22.85 25.08 48.48
CA LYS A 304 -23.39 26.05 49.46
C LYS A 304 -22.77 25.86 50.87
N MET A 305 -21.46 25.96 50.96
CA MET A 305 -20.70 25.88 52.21
C MET A 305 -20.17 27.25 52.63
N SER A 306 -19.99 27.45 53.94
CA SER A 306 -19.23 28.57 54.50
C SER A 306 -17.72 28.32 54.34
N GLU A 307 -16.90 29.38 54.38
CA GLU A 307 -15.43 29.23 54.34
C GLU A 307 -14.90 28.46 55.56
N GLU A 308 -15.48 28.69 56.74
CA GLU A 308 -15.09 28.01 57.98
C GLU A 308 -15.32 26.50 57.89
N ASP A 309 -16.50 26.07 57.40
CA ASP A 309 -16.80 24.65 57.20
C ASP A 309 -15.92 24.02 56.11
N ALA A 310 -15.61 24.78 55.05
CA ALA A 310 -14.76 24.30 53.97
C ALA A 310 -13.34 24.03 54.46
N SER A 311 -12.76 24.95 55.24
CA SER A 311 -11.46 24.78 55.87
C SER A 311 -11.44 23.58 56.82
N ALA A 312 -12.45 23.44 57.69
CA ALA A 312 -12.52 22.30 58.61
C ALA A 312 -12.55 20.93 57.89
N ILE A 313 -13.25 20.82 56.75
CA ILE A 313 -13.28 19.60 55.94
C ILE A 313 -11.92 19.33 55.28
N LEU A 314 -11.29 20.36 54.73
CA LEU A 314 -9.98 20.22 54.09
C LEU A 314 -8.89 19.81 55.10
N ASP A 315 -8.88 20.43 56.29
CA ASP A 315 -7.96 20.09 57.37
C ASP A 315 -8.16 18.65 57.84
N PHE A 316 -9.41 18.21 57.97
CA PHE A 316 -9.72 16.82 58.30
C PHE A 316 -9.19 15.84 57.24
N ILE A 317 -9.42 16.13 55.96
CA ILE A 317 -8.92 15.29 54.84
C ILE A 317 -7.39 15.23 54.88
N GLN A 318 -6.74 16.38 55.05
CA GLN A 318 -5.28 16.48 55.11
C GLN A 318 -4.70 15.70 56.30
N SER A 319 -5.35 15.74 57.47
CA SER A 319 -4.92 14.99 58.67
C SER A 319 -4.98 13.47 58.53
N ARG A 320 -5.77 12.95 57.57
CA ARG A 320 -6.03 11.51 57.39
C ARG A 320 -5.38 10.91 56.16
N LEU A 321 -5.05 11.74 55.16
CA LEU A 321 -4.49 11.31 53.88
C LEU A 321 -3.04 11.80 53.65
N ALA A 322 -2.49 12.61 54.56
CA ALA A 322 -1.04 12.87 54.64
C ALA A 322 -0.33 11.72 55.36
#